data_AF-A0A1E3HZC6-F1
#
_entry.id   AF-A0A1E3HZC6-F1
#
_cell.length_a   1.000
_cell.length_b   1.000
_cell.length_c   1.000
_cell.angle_alpha   90.00
_cell.angle_beta   90.00
_cell.angle_gamma   90.00
#
_symmetry.space_group_name_H-M   'P 1'
#
loop_
_entity.id
_entity.type
_entity.pdbx_description
1 polymer ?
#
loop_
_entity_poly.entity_id
_entity_poly.type
_entity_poly.pdbx_seq_one_letter_code
_entity_poly.pdbx_strand_id
1 'polypeptide(L)'
;MGSVNIMGNTNTLNIMRGKDKIKVYIAPVKLDENDKPVEMGNSKRSFCTECSSMLWNYHDEWPDWIYPFASTIDKPDPLPAVPDTTHLIAIKRECCPSHVPAPEGAKVYEGYGPGKGIEEWHKTYKAWVE
;
A
#
# COMPACT_ATOMS: atom_id res chain seq x y z
N MET A 1 -4.55 -11.76 -1.41
CA MET A 1 -4.41 -10.67 -0.42
C MET A 1 -4.33 -9.37 -1.21
N GLY A 2 -5.37 -8.54 -1.18
CA GLY A 2 -5.33 -7.20 -1.77
C GLY A 2 -4.86 -6.21 -0.73
N SER A 3 -4.06 -5.21 -1.12
CA SER A 3 -3.72 -4.08 -0.25
C SER A 3 -4.63 -2.91 -0.56
N VAL A 4 -5.07 -2.21 0.49
CA VAL A 4 -5.66 -0.87 0.36
C VAL A 4 -4.52 0.11 0.62
N ASN A 5 -4.05 0.76 -0.43
CA ASN A 5 -2.98 1.75 -0.30
C ASN A 5 -3.61 3.11 0.00
N ILE A 6 -3.42 3.60 1.22
CA ILE A 6 -3.66 5.00 1.57
C ILE A 6 -2.34 5.73 1.37
N MET A 7 -2.36 7.00 0.98
CA MET A 7 -1.15 7.79 0.80
C MET A 7 -1.03 8.81 1.94
N GLY A 8 0.15 8.89 2.52
CA GLY A 8 0.54 9.92 3.48
C GLY A 8 1.85 10.58 3.08
N ASN A 9 2.13 11.74 3.68
CA ASN A 9 3.39 12.47 3.48
C ASN A 9 4.48 11.84 4.36
N THR A 10 5.56 11.32 3.75
CA THR A 10 6.63 10.65 4.50
C THR A 10 7.27 11.58 5.53
N ASN A 11 7.38 12.88 5.25
CA ASN A 11 8.03 13.85 6.13
C ASN A 11 7.28 14.07 7.44
N THR A 12 6.00 13.68 7.51
CA THR A 12 5.19 13.80 8.73
C THR A 12 5.19 12.51 9.56
N LEU A 13 5.79 11.42 9.07
CA LEU A 13 5.87 10.16 9.81
C LEU A 13 6.72 10.33 11.07
N ASN A 14 6.08 10.18 12.23
CA ASN A 14 6.74 10.20 13.52
C ASN A 14 6.47 8.91 14.31
N ILE A 15 7.51 8.12 14.56
CA ILE A 15 7.41 6.88 15.33
C ILE A 15 7.52 7.21 16.81
N MET A 16 6.37 7.31 17.48
CA MET A 16 6.29 7.67 18.90
C MET A 16 6.77 6.55 19.85
N ARG A 17 6.64 5.28 19.46
CA ARG A 17 6.98 4.11 20.28
C ARG A 17 7.25 2.87 19.42
N GLY A 18 7.97 1.90 19.98
CA GLY A 18 8.15 0.57 19.38
C GLY A 18 9.03 0.56 18.13
N LYS A 19 9.90 1.55 17.95
CA LYS A 19 10.82 1.64 16.80
C LYS A 19 11.73 0.42 16.67
N ASP A 20 12.14 -0.15 17.80
CA ASP A 20 12.93 -1.38 17.93
C ASP A 20 12.17 -2.65 17.50
N LYS A 21 10.84 -2.59 17.43
CA LYS A 21 9.96 -3.70 17.01
C LYS A 21 9.59 -3.66 15.54
N ILE A 22 10.04 -2.64 14.81
CA ILE A 22 9.73 -2.49 13.38
C ILE A 22 10.84 -3.16 12.57
N LYS A 23 10.46 -4.10 11.71
CA LYS A 23 11.35 -4.69 10.71
C LYS A 23 10.87 -4.31 9.32
N VAL A 24 11.83 -4.07 8.44
CA VAL A 24 11.58 -3.80 7.01
C VAL A 24 11.92 -5.06 6.22
N TYR A 25 10.97 -5.52 5.43
CA TYR A 25 11.16 -6.59 4.46
C TYR A 25 11.15 -6.01 3.04
N ILE A 26 12.12 -6.45 2.24
CA ILE A 26 12.22 -6.15 0.82
C ILE A 26 12.13 -7.47 0.09
N ALA A 27 11.14 -7.61 -0.78
CA ALA A 27 10.98 -8.84 -1.56
C ALA A 27 12.00 -8.87 -2.72
N PRO A 28 12.60 -10.03 -3.03
CA PRO A 28 13.34 -10.19 -4.27
C PRO A 28 12.39 -10.13 -5.46
N VAL A 29 12.81 -9.48 -6.54
CA VAL A 29 12.08 -9.47 -7.83
C VAL A 29 12.61 -10.55 -8.78
N LYS A 30 13.81 -11.06 -8.52
CA LYS A 30 14.42 -12.15 -9.27
C LYS A 30 15.19 -13.09 -8.35
N LEU A 31 14.99 -14.39 -8.56
CA LEU A 31 15.68 -15.49 -7.89
C LEU A 31 16.56 -16.24 -8.90
N ASP A 32 17.63 -16.88 -8.44
CA ASP A 32 18.38 -17.88 -9.21
C ASP A 32 17.69 -19.26 -9.18
N GLU A 33 18.31 -20.24 -9.83
CA GLU A 33 17.83 -21.63 -9.88
C GLU A 33 17.80 -22.36 -8.52
N ASN A 34 18.43 -21.79 -7.49
CA ASN A 34 18.49 -22.32 -6.12
C ASN A 34 17.68 -21.46 -5.14
N ASP A 35 16.70 -20.69 -5.64
CA ASP A 35 15.84 -19.79 -4.87
C ASP A 35 16.59 -18.67 -4.12
N LYS A 36 17.81 -18.32 -4.53
CA LYS A 36 18.56 -17.21 -3.91
C LYS A 36 18.22 -15.88 -4.59
N PRO A 37 17.98 -14.81 -3.81
CA PRO A 37 17.84 -13.46 -4.34
C PRO A 37 19.04 -13.03 -5.17
N VAL A 38 18.80 -12.67 -6.43
CA VAL A 38 19.81 -12.01 -7.29
C VAL A 38 19.49 -10.54 -7.54
N GLU A 39 18.22 -10.15 -7.36
CA GLU A 39 17.77 -8.77 -7.50
C GLU A 39 16.69 -8.48 -6.45
N MET A 40 16.92 -7.45 -5.64
CA MET A 40 15.97 -6.99 -4.63
C MET A 40 15.04 -5.94 -5.26
N GLY A 41 13.78 -5.93 -4.84
CA GLY A 41 12.85 -4.86 -5.22
C GLY A 41 13.11 -3.56 -4.45
N ASN A 42 12.37 -2.51 -4.82
CA ASN A 42 12.46 -1.19 -4.18
C ASN A 42 11.35 -0.95 -3.13
N SER A 43 10.42 -1.91 -3.00
CA SER A 43 9.27 -1.82 -2.10
C SER A 43 9.64 -2.32 -0.70
N LYS A 44 9.60 -1.41 0.27
CA LYS A 44 9.95 -1.62 1.68
C LYS A 44 8.68 -1.80 2.51
N ARG A 45 8.42 -3.05 2.92
CA ARG A 45 7.25 -3.42 3.73
C ARG A 45 7.63 -3.40 5.20
N SER A 46 7.06 -2.46 5.95
CA SER A 46 7.33 -2.31 7.38
C SER A 46 6.27 -3.04 8.19
N PHE A 47 6.68 -3.85 9.15
CA PHE A 47 5.79 -4.63 10.00
C PHE A 47 6.33 -4.76 11.43
N CYS A 48 5.44 -5.01 12.39
CA CYS A 48 5.80 -5.27 13.78
C CYS A 48 6.27 -6.72 13.96
N THR A 49 7.43 -6.93 14.58
CA THR A 49 8.00 -8.27 14.80
C THR A 49 7.32 -9.07 15.91
N GLU A 50 6.58 -8.41 16.80
CA GLU A 50 5.91 -9.07 17.94
C GLU A 50 4.52 -9.59 17.54
N CYS A 51 3.73 -8.76 16.86
CA CYS A 51 2.34 -9.08 16.50
C CYS A 51 2.11 -9.32 15.00
N SER A 52 3.15 -9.20 14.17
CA SER A 52 3.10 -9.37 12.71
C SER A 52 2.16 -8.39 11.98
N SER A 53 1.73 -7.32 12.64
CA SER A 53 0.90 -6.28 12.01
C SER A 53 1.69 -5.55 10.93
N MET A 54 1.12 -5.50 9.72
CA MET A 54 1.65 -4.68 8.62
C MET A 54 1.38 -3.22 8.92
N LEU A 55 2.41 -2.38 8.85
CA LEU A 55 2.35 -0.99 9.28
C LEU A 55 2.16 -0.04 8.10
N TRP A 56 3.12 -0.07 7.16
CA TRP A 56 3.11 0.71 5.93
C TRP A 56 4.03 0.09 4.88
N ASN A 57 3.84 0.52 3.64
CA ASN A 57 4.78 0.33 2.55
C ASN A 57 5.49 1.65 2.21
N TYR A 58 6.74 1.59 1.80
CA TYR A 58 7.52 2.72 1.32
C TYR A 58 8.26 2.33 0.04
N HIS A 59 8.53 3.28 -0.85
CA HIS A 59 9.21 3.02 -2.11
C HIS A 59 10.25 4.10 -2.41
N ASP A 60 11.49 3.71 -2.70
CA ASP A 60 12.60 4.66 -2.87
C ASP A 60 12.41 5.63 -4.05
N GLU A 61 11.67 5.23 -5.10
CA GLU A 61 11.38 6.11 -6.25
C GLU A 61 10.37 7.22 -5.94
N TRP A 62 9.61 7.09 -4.83
CA TRP A 62 8.63 8.07 -4.39
C TRP A 62 8.85 8.42 -2.91
N PRO A 63 9.99 9.05 -2.58
CA PRO A 63 10.41 9.24 -1.19
C PRO A 63 9.46 10.14 -0.39
N ASP A 64 8.75 11.05 -1.06
CA ASP A 64 7.78 11.95 -0.43
C ASP A 64 6.52 11.23 0.08
N TRP A 65 6.28 9.99 -0.38
CA TRP A 65 5.05 9.26 -0.07
C TRP A 65 5.29 8.00 0.76
N ILE A 66 4.45 7.83 1.78
CA ILE A 66 4.34 6.62 2.60
C ILE A 66 2.95 6.04 2.45
N TYR A 67 2.84 4.70 2.48
CA TYR A 67 1.58 4.01 2.23
C TYR A 67 1.13 3.19 3.44
N PRO A 68 0.49 3.81 4.46
CA PRO A 68 -0.01 3.08 5.63
C PRO A 68 -1.14 2.11 5.28
N PHE A 69 -1.23 1.04 6.05
CA PHE A 69 -2.40 0.16 6.03
C PHE A 69 -3.56 0.80 6.78
N ALA A 70 -4.78 0.71 6.25
CA ALA A 70 -5.96 1.29 6.89
C ALA A 70 -6.15 0.81 8.35
N SER A 71 -5.76 -0.43 8.62
CA SER A 71 -5.85 -1.07 9.95
C SER A 71 -4.90 -0.49 11.00
N THR A 72 -4.02 0.45 10.63
CA THR A 72 -3.05 1.07 11.56
C THR A 72 -3.43 2.52 11.88
N ILE A 73 -4.57 2.99 11.35
CA ILE A 73 -5.11 4.33 11.57
C ILE A 73 -6.29 4.20 12.52
N ASP A 74 -6.07 4.60 13.77
CA ASP A 74 -7.03 4.50 14.86
C ASP A 74 -7.60 5.88 15.25
N LYS A 75 -8.59 5.87 16.14
CA LYS A 75 -9.11 7.08 16.81
C LYS A 75 -8.00 7.80 17.61
N PRO A 76 -8.08 9.13 17.82
CA PRO A 76 -9.22 10.02 17.58
C PRO A 76 -9.37 10.55 16.15
N ASP A 77 -8.38 10.32 15.28
CA ASP A 77 -8.32 10.86 13.92
C ASP A 77 -8.45 9.74 12.86
N PRO A 78 -9.63 9.09 12.75
CA PRO A 78 -9.83 8.01 11.79
C PRO A 78 -9.82 8.54 10.36
N LEU A 79 -9.65 7.62 9.41
CA LEU A 79 -9.82 7.93 7.98
C LEU A 79 -11.22 8.52 7.71
N PRO A 80 -11.33 9.51 6.79
CA PRO A 80 -12.62 10.00 6.35
C PRO A 80 -13.40 8.90 5.63
N ALA A 81 -14.73 9.04 5.60
CA ALA A 81 -15.56 8.17 4.79
C ALA A 81 -15.17 8.29 3.31
N VAL A 82 -15.14 7.17 2.61
CA VAL A 82 -14.92 7.15 1.16
C VAL A 82 -16.16 7.77 0.49
N PRO A 83 -16.01 8.71 -0.48
CA PRO A 83 -17.15 9.30 -1.18
C PRO A 83 -18.01 8.23 -1.86
N ASP A 84 -19.35 8.36 -1.79
CA ASP A 84 -20.32 7.39 -2.34
C ASP A 84 -20.15 7.12 -3.84
N THR A 85 -19.55 8.07 -4.58
CA THR A 85 -19.25 7.95 -6.00
C THR A 85 -18.03 7.06 -6.30
N THR A 86 -17.32 6.59 -5.27
CA THR A 86 -16.10 5.80 -5.41
C THR A 86 -16.47 4.32 -5.51
N HIS A 87 -16.17 3.71 -6.65
CA HIS A 87 -16.29 2.27 -6.82
C HIS A 87 -15.02 1.56 -6.36
N LEU A 88 -15.17 0.34 -5.83
CA LEU A 88 -14.03 -0.52 -5.55
C LEU A 88 -13.30 -0.81 -6.89
N ILE A 89 -11.97 -0.65 -6.91
CA ILE A 89 -11.15 -0.95 -8.09
C ILE A 89 -10.12 -2.01 -7.71
N ALA A 90 -10.08 -3.10 -8.47
CA ALA A 90 -9.07 -4.14 -8.38
C ALA A 90 -8.09 -3.99 -9.56
N ILE A 91 -6.87 -3.56 -9.27
CA ILE A 91 -5.78 -3.39 -10.24
C ILE A 91 -4.76 -4.53 -10.11
N LYS A 92 -3.81 -4.61 -11.04
CA LYS A 92 -2.70 -5.59 -10.98
C LYS A 92 -3.17 -7.04 -10.90
N ARG A 93 -4.30 -7.34 -11.58
CA ARG A 93 -4.92 -8.67 -11.63
C ARG A 93 -4.11 -9.68 -12.42
N GLU A 94 -3.28 -9.21 -13.34
CA GLU A 94 -2.28 -10.02 -14.04
C GLU A 94 -1.32 -10.74 -13.09
N CYS A 95 -1.09 -10.17 -11.89
CA CYS A 95 -0.23 -10.74 -10.85
C CYS A 95 -1.00 -11.67 -9.88
N CYS A 96 -2.33 -11.73 -9.98
CA CYS A 96 -3.15 -12.58 -9.12
C CYS A 96 -3.34 -13.97 -9.76
N PRO A 97 -3.27 -15.06 -8.99
CA PRO A 97 -3.63 -16.37 -9.50
C PRO A 97 -5.07 -16.38 -10.04
N SER A 98 -5.28 -17.07 -11.17
CA SER A 98 -6.55 -17.08 -11.91
C SER A 98 -7.76 -17.60 -11.09
N HIS A 99 -7.51 -18.41 -10.06
CA HIS A 99 -8.55 -18.95 -9.19
C HIS A 99 -9.01 -17.97 -8.09
N VAL A 100 -8.33 -16.84 -7.89
CA VAL A 100 -8.73 -15.83 -6.91
C VAL A 100 -9.81 -14.95 -7.55
N PRO A 101 -11.06 -14.94 -7.06
CA PRO A 101 -12.12 -14.14 -7.67
C PRO A 101 -11.84 -12.64 -7.50
N ALA A 102 -12.39 -11.84 -8.41
CA ALA A 102 -12.48 -10.41 -8.18
C ALA A 102 -13.55 -10.12 -7.11
N PRO A 103 -13.36 -9.09 -6.27
CA PRO A 103 -14.41 -8.66 -5.34
C PRO A 103 -15.69 -8.27 -6.10
N GLU A 104 -16.84 -8.60 -5.52
CA GLU A 104 -18.14 -8.25 -6.11
C GLU A 104 -18.28 -6.74 -6.28
N GLY A 105 -18.81 -6.31 -7.43
CA GLY A 105 -18.98 -4.89 -7.76
C GLY A 105 -17.68 -4.12 -8.04
N ALA A 106 -16.51 -4.76 -7.98
CA ALA A 106 -15.25 -4.10 -8.28
C ALA A 106 -15.05 -3.91 -9.79
N LYS A 107 -14.51 -2.75 -10.17
CA LYS A 107 -13.95 -2.55 -11.51
C LYS A 107 -12.57 -3.21 -11.58
N VAL A 108 -12.37 -4.08 -12.55
CA VAL A 108 -11.19 -4.96 -12.62
C VAL A 108 -10.27 -4.52 -13.76
N TYR A 109 -8.97 -4.42 -13.47
CA TYR A 109 -7.93 -4.12 -14.44
C TYR A 109 -6.76 -5.09 -14.29
N GLU A 110 -6.25 -5.59 -15.41
CA GLU A 110 -5.01 -6.35 -15.43
C GLU A 110 -3.88 -5.51 -14.84
N GLY A 111 -3.64 -4.30 -15.36
CA GLY A 111 -2.63 -3.36 -14.87
C GLY A 111 -3.17 -2.29 -13.90
N TYR A 112 -2.54 -1.10 -13.87
CA TYR A 112 -3.01 0.06 -13.09
C TYR A 112 -4.33 0.68 -13.62
N GLY A 113 -4.74 0.32 -14.84
CA GLY A 113 -5.95 0.85 -15.47
C GLY A 113 -5.80 2.31 -15.93
N PRO A 114 -6.85 2.89 -16.54
CA PRO A 114 -6.87 4.27 -17.03
C PRO A 114 -7.25 5.29 -15.94
N GLY A 115 -7.24 4.88 -14.67
CA GLY A 115 -7.64 5.72 -13.55
C GLY A 115 -6.60 6.81 -13.26
N LYS A 116 -7.06 7.87 -12.59
CA LYS A 116 -6.18 8.90 -12.03
C LYS A 116 -5.23 8.27 -11.01
N GLY A 117 -4.02 8.82 -10.92
CA GLY A 117 -3.08 8.47 -9.84
C GLY A 117 -3.66 8.81 -8.46
N ILE A 118 -3.13 8.17 -7.42
CA ILE A 118 -3.61 8.35 -6.04
C ILE A 118 -3.58 9.82 -5.60
N GLU A 119 -2.55 10.58 -5.97
CA GLU A 119 -2.45 12.01 -5.70
C GLU A 119 -3.57 12.82 -6.35
N GLU A 120 -3.78 12.63 -7.66
CA GLU A 120 -4.82 13.35 -8.40
C GLU A 120 -6.22 12.99 -7.91
N TRP A 121 -6.42 11.74 -7.47
CA TRP A 121 -7.64 11.32 -6.79
C TRP A 121 -7.85 12.14 -5.51
N HIS A 122 -6.87 12.21 -4.61
CA HIS A 122 -6.98 12.99 -3.36
C HIS A 122 -7.28 14.47 -3.63
N LYS A 123 -6.63 15.08 -4.63
CA LYS A 123 -6.91 16.46 -5.05
C LYS A 123 -8.33 16.64 -5.57
N THR A 124 -8.81 15.73 -6.43
CA THR A 124 -10.16 15.79 -7.03
C THR A 124 -11.25 15.71 -5.95
N TYR A 125 -11.06 14.85 -4.95
CA TYR A 125 -12.05 14.63 -3.89
C TYR A 125 -11.83 15.49 -2.63
N LYS A 126 -10.94 16.50 -2.70
CA LYS A 126 -10.61 17.39 -1.58
C LYS A 126 -10.14 16.65 -0.31
N ALA A 127 -9.49 15.50 -0.51
CA ALA A 127 -8.85 14.71 0.53
C ALA A 127 -7.32 14.93 0.57
N TRP A 128 -6.81 15.87 -0.22
CA TRP A 128 -5.40 16.25 -0.24
C TRP A 128 -5.04 17.14 0.95
N VAL A 129 -3.90 16.88 1.57
CA VAL A 129 -3.31 17.68 2.64
C VAL A 129 -1.87 17.99 2.22
N GLU A 130 -1.44 19.24 2.38
CA GLU A 130 -0.06 19.68 2.08
C GLU A 130 0.93 19.21 3.16
#